data_AF-A0A3S4F1S3-F1
#
_entry.id   AF-A0A3S4F1S3-F1
#
_cell.length_a   1.000
_cell.length_b   1.000
_cell.length_c   1.000
_cell.angle_alpha   90.00
_cell.angle_beta   90.00
_cell.angle_gamma   90.00
#
_symmetry.space_group_name_H-M   'P 1'
#
loop_
_entity.id
_entity.type
_entity.pdbx_description
1 polymer ?
#
loop_
_entity_poly.entity_id
_entity_poly.type
_entity_poly.pdbx_seq_one_letter_code
_entity_poly.pdbx_strand_id
1 'polypeptide(L)'
;MFNQLTDETEFRVGALQQLLQIYQLTSDWQKAIEVAERLVKLGKDKQRIEIAHFYCELALQQMGNDDMDRAMALLKKGAAADKNSARVSIMMGRVYMARGDYAKAVESLQRVIVQDKELVSETLEMLQTCYQQLGKNAEWAEFLRSRR
;
A
#
# COMPACT_ATOMS: atom_id res chain seq x y z
N MET A 1 14.75 25.61 30.48
CA MET A 1 14.78 25.79 29.00
C MET A 1 14.56 24.46 28.26
N PHE A 2 15.21 23.36 28.62
CA PHE A 2 14.99 22.05 27.97
C PHE A 2 13.56 21.48 28.13
N ASN A 3 12.95 21.56 29.33
CA ASN A 3 11.59 21.05 29.55
C ASN A 3 10.49 21.78 28.73
N GLN A 4 10.66 23.08 28.45
CA GLN A 4 9.70 23.81 27.61
C GLN A 4 9.72 23.35 26.15
N LEU A 5 10.91 22.99 25.64
CA LEU A 5 11.05 22.47 24.27
C LEU A 5 10.47 21.04 24.14
N THR A 6 10.58 20.22 25.19
CA THR A 6 9.94 18.90 25.22
C THR A 6 8.43 19.03 25.25
N ASP A 7 7.90 19.91 26.09
CA ASP A 7 6.46 20.16 26.20
C ASP A 7 5.88 20.64 24.86
N GLU A 8 6.50 21.64 24.22
CA GLU A 8 6.07 22.13 22.89
C GLU A 8 6.07 21.05 21.81
N THR A 9 7.04 20.13 21.86
CA THR A 9 7.14 19.02 20.92
C THR A 9 6.04 17.99 21.15
N GLU A 10 5.75 17.66 22.41
CA GLU A 10 4.67 16.74 22.78
C GLU A 10 3.29 17.31 22.42
N PHE A 11 3.03 18.59 22.71
CA PHE A 11 1.80 19.27 22.31
C PHE A 11 1.62 19.25 20.78
N ARG A 12 2.70 19.52 20.02
CA ARG A 12 2.69 19.48 18.56
C ARG A 12 2.34 18.09 18.02
N VAL A 13 2.94 17.03 18.59
CA VAL A 13 2.64 15.65 18.20
C VAL A 13 1.18 15.33 18.48
N GLY A 14 0.66 15.67 19.67
CA GLY A 14 -0.74 15.44 20.02
C GLY A 14 -1.71 16.13 19.07
N ALA A 15 -1.47 17.40 18.73
CA ALA A 15 -2.29 18.14 17.78
C ALA A 15 -2.28 17.52 16.37
N LEU A 16 -1.11 17.07 15.89
CA LEU A 16 -1.00 16.39 14.60
C LEU A 16 -1.73 15.04 14.59
N GLN A 17 -1.72 14.29 15.69
CA GLN A 17 -2.47 13.03 15.80
C GLN A 17 -3.99 13.27 15.72
N GLN A 18 -4.49 14.32 16.38
CA GLN A 18 -5.91 14.68 16.29
C GLN A 18 -6.30 15.13 14.89
N LEU A 19 -5.47 15.94 14.24
CA LEU A 19 -5.69 16.34 12.84
C LEU A 19 -5.68 15.13 11.90
N LEU A 20 -4.76 14.19 12.09
CA LEU A 20 -4.70 12.96 11.31
C LEU A 20 -6.01 12.18 11.43
N GLN A 21 -6.52 12.01 12.66
CA GLN A 21 -7.78 11.33 12.91
C GLN A 21 -8.97 12.02 12.23
N ILE A 22 -9.03 13.35 12.26
CA ILE A 22 -10.08 14.13 11.58
C ILE A 22 -10.01 13.90 10.06
N TYR A 23 -8.82 13.96 9.46
CA TYR A 23 -8.67 13.75 8.01
C TYR A 23 -8.97 12.30 7.60
N GLN A 24 -8.66 11.31 8.44
CA GLN A 24 -9.09 9.93 8.23
C GLN A 24 -10.62 9.80 8.24
N LEU A 25 -11.30 10.37 9.24
CA LEU A 25 -12.76 10.32 9.37
C LEU A 25 -13.49 11.03 8.22
N THR A 26 -12.88 12.08 7.68
CA THR A 26 -13.43 12.85 6.55
C THR A 26 -12.94 12.35 5.18
N SER A 27 -12.12 11.29 5.16
CA SER A 27 -11.50 10.73 3.95
C SER A 27 -10.70 11.75 3.12
N ASP A 28 -10.16 12.78 3.77
CA ASP A 28 -9.25 13.76 3.15
C ASP A 28 -7.82 13.19 3.14
N TRP A 29 -7.61 12.17 2.30
CA TRP A 29 -6.38 11.36 2.28
C TRP A 29 -5.14 12.19 1.96
N GLN A 30 -5.27 13.23 1.14
CA GLN A 30 -4.15 14.08 0.78
C GLN A 30 -3.63 14.86 1.99
N LYS A 31 -4.54 15.46 2.79
CA LYS A 31 -4.16 16.12 4.04
C LYS A 31 -3.73 15.13 5.12
N ALA A 32 -4.34 13.95 5.17
CA ALA A 32 -3.91 12.87 6.07
C ALA A 32 -2.44 12.48 5.83
N ILE A 33 -2.03 12.36 4.55
CA ILE A 33 -0.63 12.09 4.17
C ILE A 33 0.29 13.23 4.65
N GLU A 34 -0.06 14.49 4.37
CA GLU A 34 0.75 15.64 4.79
C GLU A 34 0.98 15.68 6.31
N VAL A 35 -0.07 15.41 7.09
CA VAL A 35 0.02 15.37 8.56
C VAL A 35 0.84 14.15 9.03
N ALA A 36 0.61 12.98 8.45
CA ALA A 36 1.36 11.78 8.78
C ALA A 36 2.86 11.92 8.44
N GLU A 37 3.22 12.54 7.33
CA GLU A 37 4.62 12.83 6.98
C GLU A 37 5.28 13.77 7.99
N ARG A 38 4.54 14.75 8.53
CA ARG A 38 5.03 15.61 9.62
C ARG A 38 5.26 14.81 10.90
N LEU A 39 4.38 13.87 11.23
CA LEU A 39 4.55 12.97 12.37
C LEU A 39 5.79 12.07 12.20
N VAL A 40 6.02 11.53 11.00
CA VAL A 40 7.23 10.76 10.66
C VAL A 40 8.50 11.60 10.87
N LYS A 41 8.51 12.87 10.42
CA LYS A 41 9.64 13.79 10.65
C LYS A 41 9.91 14.08 12.13
N LEU A 42 8.92 13.87 13.00
CA LEU A 42 9.02 13.98 14.46
C LEU A 42 9.34 12.63 15.13
N GLY A 43 9.81 11.63 14.38
CA GLY A 43 10.21 10.33 14.89
C GLY A 43 9.07 9.32 15.09
N LYS A 44 7.86 9.62 14.59
CA LYS A 44 6.74 8.68 14.62
C LYS A 44 6.75 7.84 13.33
N ASP A 45 7.71 6.91 13.23
CA ASP A 45 7.91 6.12 12.00
C ASP A 45 6.77 5.15 11.70
N LYS A 46 5.95 4.77 12.69
CA LYS A 46 4.80 3.87 12.49
C LYS A 46 3.76 4.44 11.50
N GLN A 47 3.68 5.77 11.40
CA GLN A 47 2.78 6.48 10.47
C GLN A 47 3.11 6.20 9.00
N ARG A 48 4.30 5.66 8.68
CA ARG A 48 4.62 5.22 7.31
C ARG A 48 3.65 4.16 6.78
N ILE A 49 3.16 3.29 7.66
CA ILE A 49 2.15 2.27 7.33
C ILE A 49 0.84 2.95 6.93
N GLU A 50 0.40 3.94 7.72
CA GLU A 50 -0.83 4.70 7.41
C GLU A 50 -0.69 5.51 6.11
N ILE A 51 0.47 6.12 5.86
CA ILE A 51 0.75 6.82 4.59
C ILE A 51 0.58 5.87 3.40
N ALA A 52 1.11 4.65 3.49
CA ALA A 52 0.93 3.65 2.43
C ALA A 52 -0.55 3.32 2.19
N HIS A 53 -1.34 3.19 3.27
CA HIS A 53 -2.79 2.98 3.17
C HIS A 53 -3.53 4.16 2.54
N PHE A 54 -3.17 5.40 2.88
CA PHE A 54 -3.80 6.58 2.26
C PHE A 54 -3.50 6.68 0.77
N TYR A 55 -2.28 6.33 0.35
CA TYR A 55 -1.96 6.21 -1.07
C TYR A 55 -2.77 5.11 -1.76
N CYS A 56 -3.06 3.99 -1.06
CA CYS A 56 -3.98 2.97 -1.56
C CYS A 56 -5.42 3.52 -1.74
N GLU A 57 -5.94 4.33 -0.80
CA GLU A 57 -7.27 4.94 -0.96
C GLU A 57 -7.32 5.88 -2.17
N LEU A 58 -6.32 6.75 -2.33
CA LEU A 58 -6.23 7.63 -3.49
C LEU A 58 -6.10 6.83 -4.79
N ALA A 59 -5.30 5.76 -4.80
CA ALA A 59 -5.15 4.89 -5.96
C ALA A 59 -6.48 4.21 -6.32
N LEU A 60 -7.25 3.76 -5.32
CA LEU A 60 -8.56 3.15 -5.52
C LEU A 60 -9.53 4.13 -6.19
N GLN A 61 -9.52 5.40 -5.80
CA GLN A 61 -10.31 6.46 -6.45
C GLN A 61 -9.91 6.62 -7.92
N GLN A 62 -8.61 6.61 -8.25
CA GLN A 62 -8.16 6.71 -9.64
C GLN A 62 -8.52 5.47 -10.46
N MET A 63 -8.41 4.27 -9.88
CA MET A 63 -8.89 3.04 -10.52
C MET A 63 -10.40 3.09 -10.83
N GLY A 64 -11.20 3.64 -9.93
CA GLY A 64 -12.64 3.85 -10.17
C GLY A 64 -12.96 4.83 -11.29
N ASN A 65 -12.01 5.72 -11.61
CA ASN A 65 -12.07 6.64 -12.76
C ASN A 65 -11.39 6.06 -14.02
N ASP A 66 -11.01 4.78 -14.00
CA ASP A 66 -10.24 4.10 -15.06
C ASP A 66 -8.85 4.71 -15.34
N ASP A 67 -8.34 5.56 -14.44
CA ASP A 67 -7.02 6.17 -14.54
C ASP A 67 -5.95 5.29 -13.87
N MET A 68 -5.64 4.19 -14.56
CA MET A 68 -4.68 3.20 -14.10
C MET A 68 -3.26 3.80 -13.95
N ASP A 69 -2.90 4.82 -14.73
CA ASP A 69 -1.61 5.51 -14.69
C ASP A 69 -1.41 6.32 -13.42
N ARG A 70 -2.40 7.12 -13.05
CA ARG A 70 -2.37 7.82 -11.76
C ARG A 70 -2.46 6.84 -10.59
N ALA A 71 -3.28 5.80 -10.68
CA ALA A 71 -3.34 4.76 -9.66
C ALA A 71 -1.95 4.14 -9.40
N MET A 72 -1.25 3.72 -10.47
CA MET A 72 0.10 3.16 -10.34
C MET A 72 1.11 4.16 -9.77
N ALA A 73 1.03 5.44 -10.15
CA ALA A 73 1.90 6.48 -9.60
C ALA A 73 1.69 6.67 -8.08
N LEU A 74 0.44 6.65 -7.63
CA LEU A 74 0.10 6.72 -6.20
C LEU A 74 0.57 5.48 -5.43
N LEU A 75 0.36 4.28 -5.99
CA LEU A 75 0.81 3.03 -5.37
C LEU A 75 2.33 2.97 -5.23
N LYS A 76 3.10 3.50 -6.19
CA LYS A 76 4.56 3.63 -6.06
C LYS A 76 4.97 4.53 -4.91
N LYS A 77 4.22 5.61 -4.63
CA LYS A 77 4.45 6.44 -3.44
C LYS A 77 4.10 5.68 -2.17
N GLY A 78 3.01 4.90 -2.17
CA GLY A 78 2.65 4.01 -1.06
C GLY A 78 3.75 2.98 -0.75
N ALA A 79 4.30 2.32 -1.78
CA ALA A 79 5.40 1.36 -1.64
C ALA A 79 6.70 2.02 -1.12
N ALA A 80 6.93 3.29 -1.46
CA ALA A 80 8.06 4.05 -0.94
C ALA A 80 7.88 4.43 0.53
N ALA A 81 6.65 4.64 0.99
CA ALA A 81 6.34 4.87 2.40
C ALA A 81 6.50 3.59 3.23
N ASP A 82 5.90 2.49 2.77
CA ASP A 82 6.03 1.17 3.39
C ASP A 82 6.24 0.06 2.34
N LYS A 83 7.48 -0.42 2.26
CA LYS A 83 7.88 -1.53 1.38
C LYS A 83 7.26 -2.88 1.76
N ASN A 84 6.77 -3.01 3.00
CA ASN A 84 6.18 -4.25 3.50
C ASN A 84 4.65 -4.27 3.38
N SER A 85 4.04 -3.24 2.76
CA SER A 85 2.59 -3.19 2.59
C SER A 85 2.10 -4.20 1.55
N ALA A 86 1.54 -5.32 2.03
CA ALA A 86 0.85 -6.31 1.20
C ALA A 86 -0.29 -5.69 0.39
N ARG A 87 -1.06 -4.77 0.99
CA ARG A 87 -2.15 -4.05 0.31
C ARG A 87 -1.67 -3.30 -0.93
N VAL A 88 -0.53 -2.59 -0.84
CA VAL A 88 0.06 -1.89 -2.00
C VAL A 88 0.42 -2.89 -3.10
N SER A 89 1.06 -4.01 -2.76
CA SER A 89 1.42 -5.06 -3.71
C SER A 89 0.21 -5.67 -4.41
N ILE A 90 -0.87 -5.95 -3.67
CA ILE A 90 -2.14 -6.47 -4.20
C ILE A 90 -2.73 -5.47 -5.20
N MET A 91 -2.82 -4.19 -4.84
CA MET A 91 -3.38 -3.16 -5.70
C MET A 91 -2.52 -2.92 -6.95
N MET A 92 -1.19 -2.95 -6.84
CA MET A 92 -0.30 -2.90 -8.01
C MET A 92 -0.55 -4.08 -8.94
N GLY A 93 -0.71 -5.29 -8.39
CA GLY A 93 -1.09 -6.49 -9.13
C GLY A 93 -2.38 -6.28 -9.94
N ARG A 94 -3.43 -5.76 -9.30
CA ARG A 94 -4.71 -5.44 -9.98
C ARG A 94 -4.55 -4.44 -11.11
N VAL A 95 -3.78 -3.37 -10.90
CA VAL A 95 -3.52 -2.37 -11.95
C VAL A 95 -2.74 -2.97 -13.12
N TYR A 96 -1.75 -3.83 -12.86
CA TYR A 96 -1.03 -4.52 -13.93
C TYR A 96 -1.91 -5.50 -14.70
N MET A 97 -2.76 -6.27 -14.01
CA MET A 97 -3.74 -7.15 -14.65
C MET A 97 -4.70 -6.37 -15.56
N ALA A 98 -5.21 -5.21 -15.10
CA ALA A 98 -6.10 -4.36 -15.89
C ALA A 98 -5.44 -3.85 -17.18
N ARG A 99 -4.11 -3.68 -17.18
CA ARG A 99 -3.32 -3.28 -18.35
C ARG A 99 -2.87 -4.46 -19.22
N GLY A 100 -3.15 -5.71 -18.82
CA GLY A 100 -2.64 -6.91 -19.47
C GLY A 100 -1.16 -7.21 -19.21
N ASP A 101 -0.51 -6.51 -18.28
CA ASP A 101 0.89 -6.76 -17.90
C ASP A 101 0.96 -7.86 -16.82
N TYR A 102 0.55 -9.07 -17.20
CA TYR A 102 0.44 -10.20 -16.27
C TYR A 102 1.78 -10.61 -15.65
N ALA A 103 2.91 -10.36 -16.33
CA ALA A 103 4.23 -10.65 -15.78
C ALA A 103 4.52 -9.78 -14.55
N LYS A 104 4.33 -8.45 -14.65
CA LYS A 104 4.50 -7.56 -13.49
C LYS A 104 3.42 -7.76 -12.42
N ALA A 105 2.23 -8.20 -12.82
CA ALA A 105 1.20 -8.60 -11.87
C ALA A 105 1.67 -9.76 -10.98
N VAL A 106 2.24 -10.83 -11.57
CA VAL A 106 2.82 -11.95 -10.81
C VAL A 106 3.91 -11.46 -9.87
N GLU A 107 4.86 -10.65 -10.35
CA GLU A 107 5.93 -10.10 -9.50
C GLU A 107 5.38 -9.32 -8.30
N SER A 108 4.33 -8.52 -8.50
CA SER A 108 3.72 -7.72 -7.43
C SER A 108 2.98 -8.62 -6.44
N LEU A 109 2.16 -9.54 -6.93
CA LEU A 109 1.35 -10.44 -6.11
C LEU A 109 2.21 -11.43 -5.31
N GLN A 110 3.32 -11.90 -5.86
CA GLN A 110 4.24 -12.79 -5.14
C GLN A 110 4.95 -12.11 -3.97
N ARG A 111 5.06 -10.77 -3.94
CA ARG A 111 5.60 -10.06 -2.77
C ARG A 111 4.70 -10.22 -1.54
N VAL A 112 3.39 -10.37 -1.73
CA VAL A 112 2.42 -10.53 -0.63
C VAL A 112 2.80 -11.71 0.25
N ILE A 113 3.33 -12.77 -0.34
CA ILE A 113 3.79 -13.99 0.33
C ILE A 113 4.82 -13.71 1.44
N VAL A 114 5.72 -12.76 1.22
CA VAL A 114 6.76 -12.40 2.20
C VAL A 114 6.33 -11.23 3.08
N GLN A 115 5.35 -10.43 2.63
CA GLN A 115 4.85 -9.26 3.34
C GLN A 115 3.81 -9.63 4.39
N ASP A 116 2.84 -10.48 4.02
CA ASP A 116 1.74 -10.91 4.88
C ASP A 116 1.22 -12.29 4.44
N LYS A 117 1.46 -13.29 5.29
CA LYS A 117 1.05 -14.68 5.02
C LYS A 117 -0.46 -14.87 5.06
N GLU A 118 -1.18 -14.06 5.82
CA GLU A 118 -2.64 -14.19 5.97
C GLU A 118 -3.36 -13.75 4.70
N LEU A 119 -2.77 -12.79 3.96
CA LEU A 119 -3.32 -12.27 2.70
C LEU A 119 -2.92 -13.08 1.46
N VAL A 120 -2.13 -14.15 1.60
CA VAL A 120 -1.70 -14.97 0.45
C VAL A 120 -2.89 -15.58 -0.28
N SER A 121 -3.87 -16.08 0.47
CA SER A 121 -5.10 -16.68 -0.09
C SER A 121 -5.85 -15.70 -1.00
N GLU A 122 -5.88 -14.41 -0.66
CA GLU A 122 -6.52 -13.37 -1.47
C GLU A 122 -5.84 -13.15 -2.82
N THR A 123 -4.58 -13.56 -2.97
CA THR A 123 -3.82 -13.40 -4.22
C THR A 123 -3.89 -14.59 -5.15
N LEU A 124 -4.36 -15.75 -4.69
CA LEU A 124 -4.26 -17.02 -5.44
C LEU A 124 -5.04 -16.98 -6.75
N GLU A 125 -6.26 -16.47 -6.75
CA GLU A 125 -7.09 -16.37 -7.96
C GLU A 125 -6.47 -15.40 -8.98
N MET A 126 -5.93 -14.28 -8.51
CA MET A 126 -5.23 -13.31 -9.36
C MET A 126 -3.95 -13.91 -9.95
N LEU A 127 -3.15 -14.61 -9.14
CA LEU A 127 -1.95 -15.31 -9.60
C LEU A 127 -2.31 -16.38 -10.63
N GLN A 128 -3.31 -17.23 -10.36
CA GLN A 128 -3.77 -18.24 -11.29
C GLN A 128 -4.16 -17.62 -12.63
N THR A 129 -4.94 -16.53 -12.60
CA THR A 129 -5.34 -15.79 -13.81
C THR A 129 -4.12 -15.30 -14.56
N CYS A 130 -3.13 -14.71 -13.88
CA CYS A 130 -1.91 -14.23 -14.53
C CYS A 130 -1.12 -15.39 -15.17
N TYR A 131 -0.94 -16.51 -14.45
CA TYR A 131 -0.24 -17.68 -14.99
C TYR A 131 -0.96 -18.27 -16.21
N GLN A 132 -2.29 -18.31 -16.20
CA GLN A 132 -3.09 -18.76 -17.35
C GLN A 132 -2.91 -17.85 -18.57
N GLN A 133 -3.00 -16.53 -18.37
CA GLN A 133 -2.82 -15.54 -19.44
C GLN A 133 -1.40 -15.56 -20.03
N LEU A 134 -0.41 -15.93 -19.22
CA LEU A 134 0.97 -16.13 -19.68
C LEU A 134 1.22 -17.51 -20.30
N GLY A 135 0.24 -18.42 -20.31
CA GLY A 135 0.42 -19.81 -20.77
C GLY A 135 1.30 -20.67 -19.85
N LYS A 136 1.54 -20.24 -18.61
CA LYS A 136 2.47 -20.83 -17.64
C LYS A 136 1.78 -21.73 -16.62
N ASN A 137 0.83 -22.56 -17.05
CA ASN A 137 0.05 -23.45 -16.17
C ASN A 137 0.91 -24.46 -15.39
N ALA A 138 2.02 -24.92 -15.97
CA ALA A 138 2.96 -25.81 -15.29
C ALA A 138 3.65 -25.12 -14.10
N GLU A 139 4.09 -23.88 -14.28
CA GLU A 139 4.70 -23.06 -13.21
C GLU A 139 3.68 -22.77 -12.09
N TRP A 140 2.41 -22.57 -12.43
CA TRP A 140 1.34 -22.42 -11.43
C TRP A 140 1.17 -23.68 -10.57
N ALA A 141 1.15 -24.86 -11.19
CA ALA A 141 1.04 -26.12 -10.45
C ALA A 141 2.25 -26.36 -9.53
N GLU A 142 3.46 -26.01 -9.98
CA GLU A 142 4.67 -26.07 -9.16
C GLU A 142 4.62 -25.07 -8.00
N PHE A 143 4.18 -23.84 -8.25
CA PHE A 143 3.99 -22.81 -7.24
C PHE A 143 3.09 -23.30 -6.09
N LEU A 144 1.94 -23.91 -6.42
CA LEU A 144 1.02 -24.47 -5.41
C LEU A 144 1.65 -25.63 -4.60
N ARG A 145 2.42 -26.51 -5.26
CA ARG A 145 3.09 -27.62 -4.57
C ARG A 145 4.17 -27.16 -3.60
N SER A 146 4.91 -26.11 -3.97
CA SER A 146 5.99 -25.55 -3.13
C SER A 146 5.49 -24.88 -1.84
N ARG A 147 4.17 -24.72 -1.68
CA ARG A 147 3.53 -23.97 -0.57
C ARG A 147 2.47 -24.77 0.19
N ARG A 148 2.50 -26.10 0.03
CA ARG A 148 1.62 -27.02 0.77
C ARG A 148 2.16 -27.32 2.17
#